data_AF-A0A523UYM2-F1
#
_entry.id   AF-A0A523UYM2-F1
#
_cell.length_a   1.000
_cell.length_b   1.000
_cell.length_c   1.000
_cell.angle_alpha   90.00
_cell.angle_beta   90.00
_cell.angle_gamma   90.00
#
_symmetry.space_group_name_H-M   'P 1'
#
loop_
_entity.id
_entity.type
_entity.pdbx_description
1 polymer ?
#
loop_
_entity_poly.entity_id
_entity_poly.type
_entity_poly.pdbx_seq_one_letter_code
_entity_poly.pdbx_strand_id
1 'polypeptide(L)'
;MRLIFVISLIVCVSAGAVYSNEPCTDTIYAKVIDDTVKVFHDGAFYNCCAVIDFEFEIGDTFIDIVETETFPKGPCYCMCCLDLSLSISNVPPGVYWVYVWNEDKSVLYGKTRVVVGGLGSGPVGICNVWQSDCYTLAPGTVHDGLPCTFTLDEPAPNPTMGHTCLFYQLDKPGTVSIKVYDSSGRMASLVAERDQPAGRYSLQWDGRRGDGERLPSGIYFVRLSLGSNVAVRKLLIAR
;
A
#
# COMPACT_ATOMS: atom_id res chain seq x y z
N MET A 1 19.23 8.25 -11.24
CA MET A 1 18.95 7.00 -11.98
C MET A 1 17.50 7.06 -12.41
N ARG A 2 17.22 7.09 -13.72
CA ARG A 2 15.84 7.23 -14.20
C ARG A 2 15.13 5.87 -14.12
N LEU A 3 14.24 5.74 -13.15
CA LEU A 3 13.43 4.55 -12.92
C LEU A 3 11.97 4.94 -13.11
N ILE A 4 11.44 4.72 -14.31
CA ILE A 4 10.04 5.02 -14.61
C ILE A 4 9.22 3.80 -14.16
N PHE A 5 8.39 4.00 -13.14
CA PHE A 5 7.36 3.05 -12.75
C PHE A 5 6.03 3.72 -12.93
N VAL A 6 5.12 3.07 -13.66
CA VAL A 6 3.75 3.55 -13.87
C VAL A 6 2.84 2.69 -13.01
N ILE A 7 2.08 3.32 -12.12
CA ILE A 7 0.94 2.68 -11.43
C ILE A 7 -0.32 3.47 -11.77
N SER A 8 -1.26 2.76 -12.37
CA SER A 8 -2.59 3.25 -12.73
C SER A 8 -3.56 3.04 -11.58
N LEU A 9 -4.22 4.11 -11.15
CA LEU A 9 -5.24 4.06 -10.11
C LEU A 9 -6.64 4.18 -10.71
N ILE A 10 -7.35 3.07 -10.90
CA ILE A 10 -8.68 3.04 -11.53
C ILE A 10 -9.75 3.48 -10.52
N VAL A 11 -10.59 4.45 -10.91
CA VAL A 11 -11.70 4.97 -10.12
C VAL A 11 -13.03 4.72 -10.84
N CYS A 12 -14.09 4.46 -10.07
CA CYS A 12 -15.45 4.29 -10.59
C CYS A 12 -16.29 5.51 -10.23
N VAL A 13 -16.32 6.53 -11.11
CA VAL A 13 -17.20 7.70 -10.92
C VAL A 13 -18.59 7.36 -11.45
N SER A 14 -19.64 7.60 -10.65
CA SER A 14 -21.03 7.51 -11.13
C SER A 14 -21.31 8.61 -12.14
N ALA A 15 -21.87 8.26 -13.30
CA ALA A 15 -22.13 9.18 -14.41
C ALA A 15 -22.96 10.40 -14.00
N GLY A 16 -22.37 11.59 -14.10
CA GLY A 16 -23.01 12.91 -13.92
C GLY A 16 -21.94 13.98 -13.71
N ALA A 17 -22.08 15.16 -14.33
CA ALA A 17 -21.16 16.27 -14.09
C ALA A 17 -21.30 16.75 -12.64
N VAL A 18 -20.29 16.49 -11.82
CA VAL A 18 -20.22 16.98 -10.44
C VAL A 18 -19.13 18.04 -10.38
N TYR A 19 -19.49 19.22 -9.85
CA TYR A 19 -18.56 20.30 -9.56
C TYR A 19 -18.37 20.34 -8.04
N SER A 20 -17.12 20.29 -7.58
CA SER A 20 -16.82 20.65 -6.19
C SER A 20 -17.07 22.14 -6.01
N ASN A 21 -17.84 22.50 -4.97
CA ASN A 21 -17.94 23.89 -4.50
C ASN A 21 -16.89 24.21 -3.42
N GLU A 22 -16.13 23.21 -2.97
CA GLU A 22 -15.03 23.39 -2.01
C GLU A 22 -13.77 23.88 -2.75
N PRO A 23 -13.02 24.84 -2.18
CA PRO A 23 -11.76 25.28 -2.74
C PRO A 23 -10.72 24.17 -2.61
N CYS A 24 -10.21 23.70 -3.75
CA CYS A 24 -9.09 22.78 -3.81
C CYS A 24 -7.83 23.44 -3.24
N THR A 25 -7.19 22.77 -2.29
CA THR A 25 -6.02 23.30 -1.57
C THR A 25 -4.71 23.12 -2.33
N ASP A 26 -4.66 22.18 -3.28
CA ASP A 26 -3.49 21.87 -4.13
C ASP A 26 -2.17 21.79 -3.33
N THR A 27 -2.23 21.10 -2.17
CA THR A 27 -1.16 21.16 -1.16
C THR A 27 -0.31 19.89 -1.18
N ILE A 28 1.01 20.05 -1.39
CA ILE A 28 1.98 18.96 -1.37
C ILE A 28 2.75 18.90 -0.04
N TYR A 29 2.82 17.72 0.56
CA TYR A 29 3.75 17.41 1.65
C TYR A 29 4.17 15.94 1.63
N ALA A 30 5.17 15.60 2.44
CA ALA A 30 5.68 14.24 2.51
C ALA A 30 6.10 13.85 3.92
N LYS A 31 6.08 12.54 4.17
CA LYS A 31 6.57 11.89 5.40
C LYS A 31 7.56 10.81 5.01
N VAL A 32 8.56 10.60 5.87
CA VAL A 32 9.51 9.50 5.71
C VAL A 32 9.28 8.48 6.82
N ILE A 33 9.18 7.22 6.44
CA ILE A 33 9.13 6.08 7.35
C ILE A 33 10.25 5.14 6.90
N ASP A 34 11.29 5.01 7.70
CA ASP A 34 12.52 4.28 7.38
C ASP A 34 13.17 4.73 6.05
N ASP A 35 13.04 3.93 4.99
CA ASP A 35 13.55 4.15 3.63
C ASP A 35 12.43 4.55 2.64
N THR A 36 11.21 4.76 3.14
CA THR A 36 10.02 5.00 2.32
C THR A 36 9.60 6.46 2.41
N VAL A 37 9.52 7.13 1.26
CA VAL A 37 9.01 8.49 1.12
C VAL A 37 7.54 8.42 0.72
N LYS A 38 6.65 8.85 1.61
CA LYS A 38 5.22 8.98 1.35
C LYS A 38 4.88 10.44 1.04
N VAL A 39 4.38 10.70 -0.16
CA VAL A 39 3.98 12.01 -0.68
C VAL A 39 2.46 12.10 -0.67
N PHE A 40 1.94 13.27 -0.31
CA PHE A 40 0.52 13.59 -0.23
C PHE A 40 0.26 14.82 -1.10
N HIS A 41 -0.86 14.79 -1.83
CA HIS A 41 -1.39 15.89 -2.61
C HIS A 41 -2.84 16.11 -2.16
N ASP A 42 -3.02 17.00 -1.18
CA ASP A 42 -4.33 17.23 -0.56
C ASP A 42 -5.11 18.28 -1.36
N GLY A 43 -6.34 17.94 -1.70
CA GLY A 43 -7.25 18.79 -2.48
C GLY A 43 -6.69 19.12 -3.87
N ALA A 44 -6.14 18.15 -4.58
CA ALA A 44 -5.66 18.27 -5.95
C ALA A 44 -6.82 18.50 -6.93
N PHE A 45 -6.71 19.47 -7.82
CA PHE A 45 -7.77 19.80 -8.78
C PHE A 45 -7.62 19.04 -10.10
N TYR A 46 -8.57 18.15 -10.40
CA TYR A 46 -8.52 17.25 -11.56
C TYR A 46 -9.87 17.17 -12.29
N ASN A 47 -9.83 16.77 -13.57
CA ASN A 47 -11.00 16.59 -14.45
C ASN A 47 -11.61 15.18 -14.36
N CYS A 48 -11.25 14.39 -13.33
CA CYS A 48 -11.82 13.09 -12.94
C CYS A 48 -12.00 12.09 -14.08
N CYS A 49 -11.06 12.12 -15.04
CA CYS A 49 -10.80 11.02 -15.95
C CYS A 49 -10.18 9.88 -15.12
N ALA A 50 -10.98 8.92 -14.69
CA ALA A 50 -10.66 8.20 -13.45
C ALA A 50 -9.63 7.04 -13.60
N VAL A 51 -8.45 7.37 -14.14
CA VAL A 51 -7.17 6.70 -13.91
C VAL A 51 -6.10 7.77 -13.71
N ILE A 52 -5.48 7.84 -12.52
CA ILE A 52 -4.27 8.66 -12.33
C ILE A 52 -3.05 7.74 -12.45
N ASP A 53 -2.17 8.08 -13.38
CA ASP A 53 -0.87 7.46 -13.51
C ASP A 53 0.19 8.32 -12.82
N PHE A 54 1.01 7.68 -12.01
CA PHE A 54 2.16 8.31 -11.37
C PHE A 54 3.43 7.79 -12.02
N GLU A 55 4.30 8.70 -12.45
CA GLU A 55 5.69 8.41 -12.76
C GLU A 55 6.60 9.10 -11.75
N PHE A 56 7.77 8.53 -11.48
CA PHE A 56 8.76 9.21 -10.66
C PHE A 56 10.18 9.09 -11.22
N GLU A 57 11.06 9.99 -10.81
CA GLU A 57 12.49 9.96 -11.09
C GLU A 57 13.27 10.39 -9.84
N ILE A 58 14.30 9.61 -9.48
CA ILE A 58 15.20 9.96 -8.37
C ILE A 58 16.57 10.37 -8.91
N GLY A 59 16.91 11.64 -8.67
CA GLY A 59 18.25 12.18 -8.82
C GLY A 59 19.04 12.18 -7.52
N ASP A 60 20.19 12.85 -7.51
CA ASP A 60 21.08 12.86 -6.33
C ASP A 60 20.48 13.63 -5.15
N THR A 61 19.70 14.67 -5.42
CA THR A 61 19.09 15.56 -4.41
C THR A 61 17.61 15.84 -4.66
N PHE A 62 17.00 15.14 -5.60
CA PHE A 62 15.61 15.37 -5.97
C PHE A 62 14.84 14.07 -6.24
N ILE A 63 13.53 14.15 -6.03
CA ILE A 63 12.53 13.17 -6.46
C ILE A 63 11.49 13.95 -7.25
N ASP A 64 11.44 13.72 -8.56
CA ASP A 64 10.36 14.24 -9.40
C ASP A 64 9.24 13.22 -9.44
N ILE A 65 8.00 13.67 -9.30
CA ILE A 65 6.78 12.88 -9.47
C ILE A 65 5.94 13.59 -10.52
N VAL A 66 5.45 12.84 -11.50
CA VAL A 66 4.55 13.31 -12.55
C VAL A 66 3.20 12.65 -12.33
N GLU A 67 2.16 13.46 -12.20
CA GLU A 67 0.77 13.04 -12.10
C GLU A 67 0.10 13.23 -13.47
N THR A 68 -0.38 12.14 -14.05
CA THR A 68 -1.02 12.14 -15.37
C THR A 68 -2.44 11.62 -15.26
N GLU A 69 -3.41 12.40 -15.74
CA GLU A 69 -4.79 11.93 -15.91
C GLU A 69 -4.89 11.08 -17.17
N THR A 70 -5.05 9.76 -17.02
CA THR A 70 -5.30 8.84 -18.13
C THR A 70 -6.73 8.34 -18.15
N PHE A 71 -7.20 7.95 -19.33
CA PHE A 71 -8.62 7.73 -19.53
C PHE A 71 -8.91 6.58 -20.51
N PRO A 72 -9.67 5.54 -20.09
CA PRO A 72 -10.02 4.48 -21.03
C PRO A 72 -11.32 4.66 -21.83
N LYS A 73 -12.40 5.32 -21.35
CA LYS A 73 -13.73 5.33 -22.05
C LYS A 73 -14.73 6.45 -21.68
N GLY A 74 -15.14 7.29 -22.66
CA GLY A 74 -16.10 8.41 -22.51
C GLY A 74 -15.50 9.84 -22.55
N PRO A 75 -16.30 10.89 -22.34
CA PRO A 75 -15.77 12.25 -22.14
C PRO A 75 -15.71 12.66 -20.65
N CYS A 76 -14.63 13.32 -20.24
CA CYS A 76 -14.41 13.79 -18.87
C CYS A 76 -15.05 15.16 -18.64
N TYR A 77 -15.89 15.28 -17.62
CA TYR A 77 -16.67 16.51 -17.38
C TYR A 77 -16.86 16.86 -15.89
N CYS A 78 -16.15 16.20 -14.97
CA CYS A 78 -16.29 16.47 -13.53
C CYS A 78 -15.05 17.20 -13.02
N MET A 79 -15.24 18.40 -12.47
CA MET A 79 -14.18 19.20 -11.84
C MET A 79 -14.27 18.95 -10.33
N CYS A 80 -13.31 18.20 -9.78
CA CYS A 80 -13.31 17.79 -8.37
C CYS A 80 -11.95 18.04 -7.71
N CYS A 81 -11.99 18.24 -6.40
CA CYS A 81 -10.81 18.06 -5.55
C CYS A 81 -10.66 16.58 -5.20
N LEU A 82 -9.43 16.08 -5.18
CA LEU A 82 -9.06 14.73 -4.76
C LEU A 82 -7.88 14.82 -3.81
N ASP A 83 -7.87 14.03 -2.74
CA ASP A 83 -6.64 13.80 -2.00
C ASP A 83 -5.91 12.61 -2.62
N LEU A 84 -4.64 12.77 -2.96
CA LEU A 84 -3.79 11.70 -3.48
C LEU A 84 -2.67 11.39 -2.48
N SER A 85 -2.23 10.15 -2.43
CA SER A 85 -0.94 9.84 -1.81
C SER A 85 -0.20 8.76 -2.58
N LEU A 86 1.12 8.90 -2.65
CA LEU A 86 2.05 8.01 -3.31
C LEU A 86 3.14 7.64 -2.31
N SER A 87 3.60 6.40 -2.30
CA SER A 87 4.75 5.98 -1.50
C SER A 87 5.81 5.35 -2.39
N ILE A 88 7.05 5.82 -2.25
CA ILE A 88 8.23 5.31 -2.94
C ILE A 88 9.12 4.63 -1.89
N SER A 89 9.32 3.33 -2.04
CA SER A 89 10.10 2.50 -1.11
C SER A 89 11.56 2.38 -1.53
N ASN A 90 12.42 1.96 -0.59
CA ASN A 90 13.85 1.75 -0.79
C ASN A 90 14.59 2.99 -1.32
N VAL A 91 14.10 4.20 -1.01
CA VAL A 91 14.78 5.44 -1.41
C VAL A 91 16.14 5.48 -0.71
N PRO A 92 17.25 5.71 -1.45
CA PRO A 92 18.56 5.77 -0.84
C PRO A 92 18.63 6.83 0.28
N PRO A 93 19.48 6.64 1.30
CA PRO A 93 19.68 7.67 2.31
C PRO A 93 20.14 8.98 1.67
N GLY A 94 19.54 10.08 2.09
CA GLY A 94 19.83 11.38 1.48
C GLY A 94 18.85 12.47 1.88
N VAL A 95 19.13 13.67 1.38
CA VAL A 95 18.26 14.84 1.52
C VAL A 95 17.70 15.14 0.14
N TYR A 96 16.38 15.05 0.00
CA TYR A 96 15.71 15.21 -1.29
C TYR A 96 14.72 16.37 -1.25
N TRP A 97 14.70 17.14 -2.32
CA TRP A 97 13.52 17.91 -2.70
C TRP A 97 12.58 17.02 -3.50
N VAL A 98 11.35 16.91 -3.05
CA VAL A 98 10.27 16.21 -3.76
C VAL A 98 9.49 17.25 -4.54
N TYR A 99 9.31 17.05 -5.84
CA TYR A 99 8.54 17.90 -6.73
C TYR A 99 7.40 17.09 -7.34
N VAL A 100 6.21 17.66 -7.41
CA VAL A 100 5.03 17.04 -8.02
C VAL A 100 4.57 17.91 -9.17
N TRP A 101 4.50 17.33 -10.36
CA TRP A 101 4.29 18.01 -11.63
C TRP A 101 3.09 17.44 -12.38
N ASN A 102 2.58 18.20 -13.35
CA ASN A 102 1.69 17.68 -14.38
C ASN A 102 2.47 16.87 -15.46
N GLU A 103 1.73 16.19 -16.34
CA GLU A 103 2.25 15.26 -17.38
C GLU A 103 3.47 15.79 -18.17
N ASP A 104 3.43 17.04 -18.65
CA ASP A 104 4.50 17.62 -19.47
C ASP A 104 5.56 18.40 -18.65
N LYS A 105 5.47 18.34 -17.31
CA LYS A 105 6.27 19.12 -16.35
C LYS A 105 6.24 20.63 -16.59
N SER A 106 5.20 21.18 -17.22
CA SER A 106 5.03 22.63 -17.38
C SER A 106 4.44 23.32 -16.15
N VAL A 107 3.75 22.58 -15.28
CA VAL A 107 3.11 23.06 -14.06
C VAL A 107 3.63 22.27 -12.86
N LEU A 108 4.13 23.00 -11.85
CA LEU A 108 4.50 22.44 -10.55
C LEU A 108 3.30 22.56 -9.61
N TYR A 109 2.70 21.44 -9.23
CA TYR A 109 1.64 21.39 -8.21
C TYR A 109 2.20 21.73 -6.83
N GLY A 110 3.38 21.22 -6.50
CA GLY A 110 4.06 21.65 -5.28
C GLY A 110 5.37 20.93 -5.02
N LYS A 111 6.00 21.30 -3.90
CA LYS A 111 7.27 20.72 -3.49
C LYS A 111 7.41 20.65 -1.98
N THR A 112 8.18 19.68 -1.52
CA THR A 112 8.51 19.50 -0.11
C THR A 112 9.91 18.93 0.07
N ARG A 113 10.46 18.98 1.28
CA ARG A 113 11.81 18.48 1.57
C ARG A 113 11.72 17.31 2.53
N VAL A 114 12.45 16.24 2.21
CA VAL A 114 12.53 15.02 3.04
C VAL A 114 13.96 14.65 3.34
N VAL A 115 14.15 13.94 4.46
CA VAL A 115 15.42 13.35 4.87
C VAL A 115 15.20 11.85 5.04
N VAL A 116 15.88 11.05 4.25
CA VAL A 116 15.80 9.59 4.27
C VAL A 116 17.01 9.04 5.02
N GLY A 117 16.75 8.26 6.07
CA GLY A 117 17.79 7.66 6.92
C GLY A 117 17.89 6.13 6.80
N GLY A 118 16.86 5.46 6.29
CA GLY A 118 16.82 4.00 6.16
C GLY A 118 17.71 3.46 5.05
N LEU A 119 18.39 2.34 5.30
CA LEU A 119 19.12 1.58 4.29
C LEU A 119 18.13 0.65 3.58
N GLY A 120 17.68 1.04 2.38
CA GLY A 120 16.78 0.22 1.59
C GLY A 120 17.32 -1.19 1.33
N SER A 121 16.45 -2.18 1.36
CA SER A 121 16.80 -3.61 1.25
C SER A 121 16.46 -4.22 -0.12
N GLY A 122 15.89 -3.43 -1.03
CA GLY A 122 15.41 -3.85 -2.34
C GLY A 122 15.49 -2.75 -3.42
N PRO A 123 14.96 -3.00 -4.62
CA PRO A 123 14.90 -2.00 -5.67
C PRO A 123 13.96 -0.85 -5.30
N VAL A 124 14.35 0.37 -5.67
CA VAL A 124 13.49 1.56 -5.56
C VAL A 124 12.23 1.36 -6.40
N GLY A 125 11.05 1.71 -5.87
CA GLY A 125 9.78 1.60 -6.61
C GLY A 125 8.58 2.18 -5.87
N ILE A 126 7.51 2.48 -6.62
CA ILE A 126 6.21 2.85 -6.06
C ILE A 126 5.62 1.62 -5.35
N CYS A 127 5.26 1.76 -4.08
CA CYS A 127 4.73 0.67 -3.26
C CYS A 127 3.27 0.88 -2.83
N ASN A 128 2.76 2.11 -2.80
CA ASN A 128 1.37 2.42 -2.46
C ASN A 128 0.93 3.68 -3.20
N VAL A 129 -0.28 3.65 -3.75
CA VAL A 129 -0.98 4.81 -4.29
C VAL A 129 -2.38 4.81 -3.71
N TRP A 130 -2.86 5.96 -3.26
CA TRP A 130 -4.20 6.17 -2.71
C TRP A 130 -4.81 7.43 -3.31
N GLN A 131 -6.12 7.42 -3.50
CA GLN A 131 -6.93 8.55 -3.92
C GLN A 131 -8.23 8.56 -3.12
N SER A 132 -8.66 9.74 -2.67
CA SER A 132 -9.98 9.93 -2.09
C SER A 132 -11.07 9.86 -3.16
N ASP A 133 -12.31 9.63 -2.72
CA ASP A 133 -13.45 9.97 -3.56
C ASP A 133 -13.47 11.50 -3.81
N CYS A 134 -14.17 11.93 -4.85
CA CYS A 134 -14.44 13.36 -5.05
C CYS A 134 -15.19 13.89 -3.83
N TYR A 135 -14.70 15.00 -3.26
CA TYR A 135 -15.17 15.61 -2.00
C TYR A 135 -16.71 15.80 -1.88
N THR A 136 -17.43 15.81 -3.01
CA THR A 136 -18.89 15.99 -3.08
C THR A 136 -19.73 14.70 -3.07
N LEU A 137 -19.15 13.51 -2.95
CA LEU A 137 -19.89 12.24 -2.80
C LEU A 137 -19.75 11.70 -1.36
N ALA A 138 -20.87 11.31 -0.74
CA ALA A 138 -20.96 10.87 0.65
C ALA A 138 -20.09 9.61 0.97
N PRO A 139 -19.99 9.20 2.26
CA PRO A 139 -18.72 8.86 2.92
C PRO A 139 -17.88 7.84 2.14
N GLY A 140 -16.62 8.21 1.96
CA GLY A 140 -15.76 7.61 0.95
C GLY A 140 -15.49 6.12 1.14
N THR A 141 -15.39 5.43 0.01
CA THR A 141 -14.87 4.07 -0.08
C THR A 141 -13.34 4.11 -0.18
N VAL A 142 -12.67 3.58 0.84
CA VAL A 142 -11.21 3.39 0.81
C VAL A 142 -10.88 2.28 -0.19
N HIS A 143 -10.21 2.63 -1.29
CA HIS A 143 -9.60 1.64 -2.17
C HIS A 143 -8.16 1.37 -1.72
N ASP A 144 -7.91 0.11 -1.34
CA ASP A 144 -6.62 -0.36 -0.89
C ASP A 144 -5.59 -0.31 -2.04
N GLY A 145 -4.76 0.72 -2.05
CA GLY A 145 -3.50 0.68 -2.78
C GLY A 145 -2.64 -0.51 -2.35
N LEU A 146 -1.72 -0.95 -3.23
CA LEU A 146 -0.69 -1.93 -2.87
C LEU A 146 -0.03 -1.53 -1.52
N PRO A 147 0.20 -2.45 -0.59
CA PRO A 147 0.74 -2.10 0.72
C PRO A 147 2.26 -1.92 0.69
N CYS A 148 2.77 -0.85 1.29
CA CYS A 148 4.22 -0.57 1.40
C CYS A 148 4.94 -1.30 2.53
N THR A 149 4.19 -1.99 3.39
CA THR A 149 4.72 -2.57 4.60
C THR A 149 4.45 -4.05 4.60
N PHE A 150 5.49 -4.83 4.87
CA PHE A 150 5.33 -6.23 5.19
C PHE A 150 4.73 -6.34 6.61
N THR A 151 3.45 -6.70 6.69
CA THR A 151 2.75 -6.86 7.98
C THR A 151 1.99 -8.16 8.06
N LEU A 152 1.85 -8.64 9.29
CA LEU A 152 0.91 -9.68 9.68
C LEU A 152 0.06 -9.06 10.78
N ASP A 153 -1.24 -8.90 10.55
CA ASP A 153 -2.13 -8.31 11.54
C ASP A 153 -2.56 -9.36 12.58
N GLU A 154 -3.19 -8.91 13.66
CA GLU A 154 -3.73 -9.83 14.66
C GLU A 154 -4.71 -10.82 14.02
N PRO A 155 -4.54 -12.14 14.25
CA PRO A 155 -5.52 -13.12 13.81
C PRO A 155 -6.90 -12.78 14.39
N ALA A 156 -7.96 -12.92 13.59
CA ALA A 156 -9.32 -12.68 14.06
C ALA A 156 -10.26 -13.84 13.68
N PRO A 157 -10.98 -14.45 14.66
CA PRO A 157 -10.94 -14.15 16.09
C PRO A 157 -9.67 -14.67 16.80
N ASN A 158 -9.23 -13.95 17.83
CA ASN A 158 -8.18 -14.39 18.76
C ASN A 158 -8.60 -13.96 20.19
N PRO A 159 -8.97 -14.89 21.10
CA PRO A 159 -8.83 -16.34 20.98
C PRO A 159 -9.76 -16.99 19.94
N THR A 160 -9.31 -18.10 19.34
CA THR A 160 -10.09 -18.87 18.36
C THR A 160 -10.53 -20.23 18.92
N MET A 161 -11.73 -20.69 18.54
CA MET A 161 -12.19 -22.07 18.77
C MET A 161 -11.68 -23.06 17.72
N GLY A 162 -10.84 -22.62 16.78
CA GLY A 162 -10.28 -23.46 15.72
C GLY A 162 -10.46 -22.90 14.32
N HIS A 163 -11.03 -21.71 14.13
CA HIS A 163 -11.02 -21.01 12.85
C HIS A 163 -10.61 -19.56 13.07
N THR A 164 -9.62 -19.08 12.32
CA THR A 164 -9.21 -17.68 12.35
C THR A 164 -8.87 -17.22 10.94
N CYS A 165 -9.12 -15.95 10.67
CA CYS A 165 -8.57 -15.26 9.52
C CYS A 165 -7.19 -14.72 9.87
N LEU A 166 -6.25 -14.87 8.94
CA LEU A 166 -4.95 -14.21 8.96
C LEU A 166 -4.97 -13.13 7.89
N PHE A 167 -4.68 -11.90 8.30
CA PHE A 167 -4.59 -10.76 7.40
C PHE A 167 -3.12 -10.35 7.31
N TYR A 168 -2.64 -10.18 6.08
CA TYR A 168 -1.24 -9.86 5.86
C TYR A 168 -1.05 -9.01 4.61
N GLN A 169 0.06 -8.28 4.61
CA GLN A 169 0.44 -7.34 3.57
C GLN A 169 1.85 -7.67 3.10
N LEU A 170 2.05 -7.67 1.78
CA LEU A 170 3.34 -7.89 1.15
C LEU A 170 3.80 -6.59 0.49
N ASP A 171 4.96 -6.10 0.91
CA ASP A 171 5.63 -4.91 0.39
C ASP A 171 6.31 -5.14 -0.97
N LYS A 172 6.52 -6.40 -1.35
CA LYS A 172 7.10 -6.81 -2.64
C LYS A 172 6.55 -8.16 -3.09
N PRO A 173 6.58 -8.47 -4.41
CA PRO A 173 6.27 -9.82 -4.89
C PRO A 173 7.30 -10.83 -4.37
N GLY A 174 6.85 -12.07 -4.15
CA GLY A 174 7.74 -13.17 -3.83
C GLY A 174 7.04 -14.39 -3.23
N THR A 175 7.83 -15.38 -2.85
CA THR A 175 7.34 -16.60 -2.20
C THR A 175 7.01 -16.31 -0.73
N VAL A 176 5.71 -16.33 -0.42
CA VAL A 176 5.19 -16.18 0.94
C VAL A 176 5.17 -17.54 1.62
N SER A 177 5.62 -17.60 2.88
CA SER A 177 5.46 -18.78 3.75
C SER A 177 4.78 -18.37 5.06
N ILE A 178 3.63 -18.99 5.35
CA ILE A 178 2.88 -18.81 6.60
C ILE A 178 2.91 -20.11 7.36
N LYS A 179 3.54 -20.10 8.53
CA LYS A 179 3.75 -21.26 9.39
C LYS A 179 3.25 -20.97 10.81
N VAL A 180 2.73 -21.99 11.48
CA VAL A 180 2.31 -21.92 12.89
C VAL A 180 3.30 -22.71 13.73
N TYR A 181 3.75 -22.12 14.83
CA TYR A 181 4.69 -22.73 15.78
C TYR A 181 4.04 -22.87 17.16
N ASP A 182 4.40 -23.92 17.89
CA ASP A 182 4.02 -24.08 19.29
C ASP A 182 4.91 -23.22 20.21
N SER A 183 4.60 -23.19 21.51
CA SER A 183 5.36 -22.43 22.51
C SER A 183 6.81 -22.89 22.71
N SER A 184 7.16 -24.08 22.21
CA SER A 184 8.54 -24.60 22.21
C SER A 184 9.31 -24.24 20.94
N GLY A 185 8.68 -23.53 19.99
CA GLY A 185 9.27 -23.16 18.71
C GLY A 185 9.26 -24.28 17.66
N ARG A 186 8.54 -25.38 17.89
CA ARG A 186 8.39 -26.44 16.89
C ARG A 186 7.30 -26.06 15.90
N MET A 187 7.53 -26.30 14.61
CA MET A 187 6.52 -26.06 13.58
C MET A 187 5.35 -27.02 13.78
N ALA A 188 4.18 -26.45 14.04
CA ALA A 188 2.93 -27.16 14.28
C ALA A 188 2.11 -27.31 12.98
N SER A 189 2.16 -26.33 12.08
CA SER A 189 1.45 -26.39 10.80
C SER A 189 2.09 -25.50 9.72
N LEU A 190 2.00 -25.95 8.47
CA LEU A 190 2.24 -25.11 7.28
C LEU A 190 0.88 -24.65 6.75
N VAL A 191 0.63 -23.35 6.78
CA VAL A 191 -0.67 -22.77 6.43
C VAL A 191 -0.73 -22.39 4.95
N ALA A 192 0.34 -21.78 4.44
CA ALA A 192 0.46 -21.42 3.03
C ALA A 192 1.92 -21.34 2.61
N GLU A 193 2.22 -21.77 1.38
CA GLU A 193 3.49 -21.54 0.70
C GLU A 193 3.22 -21.31 -0.78
N ARG A 194 3.34 -20.07 -1.26
CA ARG A 194 2.99 -19.69 -2.64
C ARG A 194 3.62 -18.38 -3.07
N ASP A 195 3.84 -18.23 -4.37
CA ASP A 195 4.23 -16.96 -4.96
C ASP A 195 3.02 -16.03 -5.02
N GLN A 196 3.21 -14.79 -4.57
CA GLN A 196 2.18 -13.76 -4.57
C GLN A 196 2.76 -12.42 -5.03
N PRO A 197 2.00 -11.61 -5.78
CA PRO A 197 2.39 -10.23 -6.03
C PRO A 197 2.39 -9.41 -4.73
N ALA A 198 2.96 -8.21 -4.74
CA ALA A 198 2.70 -7.23 -3.68
C ALA A 198 1.19 -7.04 -3.55
N GLY A 199 0.68 -6.87 -2.33
CA GLY A 199 -0.77 -6.83 -2.11
C GLY A 199 -1.20 -7.11 -0.69
N ARG A 200 -2.48 -6.83 -0.40
CA ARG A 200 -3.14 -7.25 0.82
C ARG A 200 -3.84 -8.57 0.61
N TYR A 201 -3.75 -9.43 1.62
CA TYR A 201 -4.27 -10.78 1.55
C TYR A 201 -4.98 -11.14 2.85
N SER A 202 -6.00 -11.96 2.70
CA SER A 202 -6.59 -12.70 3.80
C SER A 202 -6.59 -14.18 3.46
N LEU A 203 -6.41 -15.01 4.48
CA LEU A 203 -6.63 -16.45 4.37
C LEU A 203 -7.32 -16.96 5.63
N GLN A 204 -8.21 -17.92 5.46
CA GLN A 204 -8.83 -18.62 6.56
C GLN A 204 -7.98 -19.84 6.94
N TRP A 205 -7.69 -19.99 8.23
CA TRP A 205 -7.00 -21.16 8.77
C TRP A 205 -7.92 -21.87 9.76
N ASP A 206 -8.00 -23.20 9.67
CA ASP A 206 -8.92 -24.06 10.41
C ASP A 206 -8.27 -24.77 11.61
N GLY A 207 -7.11 -24.28 12.06
CA GLY A 207 -6.48 -24.76 13.28
C GLY A 207 -5.96 -26.19 13.18
N ARG A 208 -5.70 -26.69 11.96
CA ARG A 208 -5.20 -28.05 11.71
C ARG A 208 -3.72 -28.09 11.37
N ARG A 209 -3.14 -29.27 11.65
CA ARG A 209 -1.83 -29.73 11.20
C ARG A 209 -1.89 -30.21 9.74
N GLY A 210 -0.73 -30.49 9.14
CA GLY A 210 -0.63 -31.03 7.78
C GLY A 210 -1.18 -32.45 7.61
N ASP A 211 -1.36 -33.20 8.70
CA ASP A 211 -2.01 -34.53 8.74
C ASP A 211 -3.53 -34.45 8.88
N GLY A 212 -4.10 -33.24 8.98
CA GLY A 212 -5.54 -33.01 9.16
C GLY A 212 -6.01 -33.07 10.61
N GLU A 213 -5.14 -33.39 11.58
CA GLU A 213 -5.49 -33.34 13.00
C GLU A 213 -5.62 -31.91 13.50
N ARG A 214 -6.54 -31.70 14.45
CA ARG A 214 -6.73 -30.38 15.07
C ARG A 214 -5.65 -30.12 16.12
N LEU A 215 -5.08 -28.92 16.11
CA LEU A 215 -4.13 -28.50 17.15
C LEU A 215 -4.82 -28.31 18.51
N PRO A 216 -4.25 -28.79 19.64
CA PRO A 216 -4.89 -28.65 20.96
C PRO A 216 -5.04 -27.19 21.41
N SER A 217 -5.82 -26.97 22.48
CA SER A 217 -5.88 -25.67 23.14
C SER A 217 -4.49 -25.26 23.65
N GLY A 218 -4.10 -24.01 23.42
CA GLY A 218 -2.76 -23.54 23.74
C GLY A 218 -2.35 -22.24 23.05
N ILE A 219 -1.16 -21.75 23.39
CA ILE A 219 -0.55 -20.59 22.76
C ILE A 219 0.30 -21.05 21.58
N TYR A 220 0.10 -20.38 20.45
CA TYR A 220 0.80 -20.59 19.20
C TYR A 220 1.32 -19.26 18.65
N PHE A 221 2.24 -19.35 17.70
CA PHE A 221 2.80 -18.21 17.00
C PHE A 221 2.63 -18.39 15.50
N VAL A 222 1.89 -17.49 14.87
CA VAL A 222 1.78 -17.39 13.42
C VAL A 222 2.97 -16.59 12.92
N ARG A 223 3.73 -17.16 11.99
CA ARG A 223 4.89 -16.52 11.36
C ARG A 223 4.64 -16.39 9.87
N LEU A 224 4.62 -15.14 9.39
CA LEU A 224 4.68 -14.78 7.98
C LEU A 224 6.16 -14.56 7.61
N SER A 225 6.60 -15.07 6.47
CA SER A 225 7.94 -14.85 5.91
C SER A 225 7.88 -14.49 4.43
N LEU A 226 8.69 -13.50 4.02
CA LEU A 226 8.92 -13.09 2.63
C LEU A 226 10.41 -12.76 2.44
N GLY A 227 11.18 -13.69 1.88
CA GLY A 227 12.64 -13.58 1.84
C GLY A 227 13.24 -13.46 3.26
N SER A 228 13.93 -12.36 3.54
CA SER A 228 14.49 -12.04 4.88
C SER A 228 13.47 -11.42 5.85
N ASN A 229 12.32 -10.94 5.37
CA ASN A 229 11.32 -10.27 6.20
C ASN A 229 10.50 -11.31 6.98
N VAL A 230 10.32 -11.09 8.28
CA VAL A 230 9.59 -11.99 9.19
C VAL A 230 8.69 -11.20 10.12
N ALA A 231 7.41 -11.59 10.20
CA ALA A 231 6.43 -11.00 11.10
C ALA A 231 5.76 -12.12 11.90
N VAL A 232 5.59 -11.90 13.19
CA VAL A 232 5.04 -12.91 14.12
C VAL A 232 3.86 -12.31 14.88
N ARG A 233 2.80 -13.11 15.03
CA ARG A 233 1.64 -12.80 15.88
C ARG A 233 1.30 -13.96 16.78
N LYS A 234 0.89 -13.63 18.01
CA LYS A 234 0.45 -14.62 19.00
C LYS A 234 -0.96 -15.06 18.67
N LEU A 235 -1.23 -16.34 18.79
CA LEU A 235 -2.56 -16.92 18.60
C LEU A 235 -2.91 -17.81 19.78
N LEU A 236 -4.07 -17.58 20.39
CA LEU A 236 -4.61 -18.46 21.43
C LEU A 236 -5.71 -19.33 20.84
N ILE A 237 -5.53 -20.65 20.92
CA ILE A 237 -6.57 -21.63 20.63
C ILE A 237 -7.24 -22.02 21.94
N ALA A 238 -8.54 -21.78 22.07
CA ALA A 238 -9.35 -22.12 23.23
C ALA A 238 -10.57 -22.94 22.76
N ARG A 239 -10.50 -24.25 22.97
CA ARG A 239 -11.58 -25.20 22.69
C ARG A 239 -12.03 -25.91 23.94
#